data_AF-A0A7S1LN97-F1
#
_entry.id   AF-A0A7S1LN97-F1
#
_cell.length_a   1.000
_cell.length_b   1.000
_cell.length_c   1.000
_cell.angle_alpha   90.00
_cell.angle_beta   90.00
_cell.angle_gamma   90.00
#
_symmetry.space_group_name_H-M   'P 1'
#
loop_
_entity.id
_entity.type
_entity.pdbx_description
1 polymer ?
#
loop_
_entity_poly.entity_id
_entity_poly.type
_entity_poly.pdbx_seq_one_letter_code
_entity_poly.pdbx_strand_id
1 'polypeptide(L)'
;RLIAAEKEPIRPFATRVRAIFDVAGASSIVVCGGTSQMLAACDRVIALDRYACVDRTDAARALVGTAPDASAEVLTQLRGALAMAPAYPVAEGLRASVGGGR
;
A
#
# COMPACT_ATOMS: atom_id res chain seq x y z
N ARG A 1 11.27 13.10 18.68
CA ARG A 1 10.25 13.17 17.61
C ARG A 1 9.91 14.65 17.43
N LEU A 2 10.19 15.26 16.27
CA LEU A 2 10.10 16.72 16.08
C LEU A 2 8.65 17.21 15.98
N ILE A 3 7.79 16.42 15.34
CA ILE A 3 6.35 16.68 15.19
C ILE A 3 5.61 15.46 15.75
N ALA A 4 4.57 15.71 16.56
CA ALA A 4 3.71 14.65 17.09
C ALA A 4 2.90 14.02 15.94
N ALA A 5 2.63 12.71 15.99
CA ALA A 5 1.99 12.01 14.88
C ALA A 5 0.59 12.56 14.55
N GLU A 6 -0.10 13.10 15.56
CA GLU A 6 -1.42 13.71 15.47
C GLU A 6 -1.36 15.09 14.80
N LYS A 7 -0.18 15.71 14.75
CA LYS A 7 0.07 17.01 14.11
C LYS A 7 0.69 16.88 12.71
N GLU A 8 0.89 15.66 12.22
CA GLU A 8 1.40 15.41 10.87
C GLU A 8 0.23 15.39 9.87
N PRO A 9 0.03 16.45 9.06
CA PRO A 9 -1.15 16.57 8.21
C PRO A 9 -1.16 15.56 7.06
N ILE A 10 0.01 15.10 6.62
CA ILE A 10 0.14 14.17 5.51
C ILE A 10 0.49 12.79 6.07
N ARG A 11 -0.51 11.90 6.15
CA ARG A 11 -0.27 10.50 6.53
C ARG A 11 0.51 9.78 5.41
N PRO A 12 1.68 9.18 5.67
CA PRO A 12 2.48 8.51 4.66
C PRO A 12 1.75 7.37 3.96
N PHE A 13 2.03 7.15 2.68
CA PHE A 13 1.43 6.07 1.88
C PHE A 13 1.62 4.67 2.50
N ALA A 14 2.79 4.42 3.11
CA ALA A 14 3.12 3.16 3.80
C ALA A 14 2.07 2.75 4.85
N THR A 15 1.44 3.73 5.51
CA THR A 15 0.43 3.50 6.54
C THR A 15 -0.98 3.29 5.97
N ARG A 16 -1.18 3.49 4.67
CA ARG A 16 -2.48 3.39 3.99
C ARG A 16 -2.56 2.19 3.04
N VAL A 17 -1.43 1.66 2.57
CA VAL A 17 -1.40 0.63 1.52
C VAL A 17 -2.21 -0.62 1.88
N ARG A 18 -2.14 -1.07 3.14
CA ARG A 18 -2.92 -2.22 3.60
C ARG A 18 -4.43 -1.94 3.57
N ALA A 19 -4.83 -0.76 4.02
CA ALA A 19 -6.21 -0.29 4.00
C ALA A 19 -6.78 -0.22 2.57
N ILE A 20 -5.95 0.17 1.58
CA ILE A 20 -6.35 0.21 0.17
C ILE A 20 -6.67 -1.21 -0.32
N PHE A 21 -5.83 -2.19 0.00
CA PHE A 21 -6.10 -3.58 -0.34
C PHE A 21 -7.38 -4.08 0.33
N ASP A 22 -7.54 -3.85 1.64
CA ASP A 22 -8.68 -4.37 2.40
C ASP A 22 -10.02 -3.75 1.99
N VAL A 23 -10.04 -2.48 1.59
CA VAL A 23 -11.27 -1.77 1.21
C VAL A 23 -11.58 -1.89 -0.28
N ALA A 24 -10.58 -1.76 -1.15
CA ALA A 24 -10.77 -1.71 -2.59
C ALA A 24 -10.47 -3.04 -3.31
N GLY A 25 -9.88 -4.02 -2.63
CA GLY A 25 -9.35 -5.23 -3.26
C GLY A 25 -8.19 -4.96 -4.23
N ALA A 26 -7.61 -3.76 -4.17
CA ALA A 26 -6.60 -3.32 -5.12
C ALA A 26 -5.18 -3.66 -4.62
N SER A 27 -4.46 -4.47 -5.38
CA SER A 27 -3.03 -4.71 -5.15
C SER A 27 -2.20 -3.48 -5.54
N SER A 28 -1.10 -3.26 -4.80
CA SER A 28 -0.17 -2.15 -5.06
C SER A 28 1.21 -2.68 -5.41
N ILE A 29 1.80 -2.18 -6.49
CA ILE A 29 3.21 -2.38 -6.83
C ILE A 29 3.91 -1.04 -6.67
N VAL A 30 4.99 -1.00 -5.88
CA VAL A 30 5.75 0.22 -5.61
C VAL A 30 7.21 -0.03 -5.95
N VAL A 31 7.78 0.83 -6.80
CA VAL A 31 9.23 0.86 -7.02
C VAL A 31 9.85 1.75 -5.95
N CYS A 32 10.60 1.13 -5.04
CA CYS A 32 11.27 1.83 -3.94
C CYS A 32 12.77 1.97 -4.23
N GLY A 33 13.35 3.12 -3.88
CA GLY A 33 14.80 3.34 -3.87
C GLY A 33 15.43 2.96 -2.53
N GLY A 34 16.40 3.75 -2.06
CA GLY A 34 17.16 3.50 -0.82
C GLY A 34 16.39 3.58 0.50
N THR A 35 15.06 3.54 0.49
CA THR A 35 14.21 3.64 1.68
C THR A 35 13.53 2.30 1.98
N SER A 36 13.66 1.85 3.23
CA SER A 36 13.03 0.63 3.74
C SER A 36 11.65 0.84 4.36
N GLN A 37 11.10 2.07 4.34
CA GLN A 37 9.86 2.43 5.03
C GLN A 37 8.62 1.65 4.58
N MET A 38 8.63 1.10 3.36
CA MET A 38 7.52 0.30 2.83
C MET A 38 7.60 -1.17 3.23
N LEU A 39 8.78 -1.68 3.59
CA LEU A 39 9.02 -3.13 3.70
C LEU A 39 8.07 -3.81 4.69
N ALA A 40 7.69 -3.13 5.77
CA ALA A 40 6.83 -3.69 6.81
C ALA A 40 5.40 -3.96 6.31
N ALA A 41 4.96 -3.21 5.29
CA ALA A 41 3.62 -3.32 4.70
C ALA A 41 3.61 -4.14 3.40
N CYS A 42 4.76 -4.67 2.97
CA CYS A 42 4.87 -5.43 1.73
C CYS A 42 4.61 -6.92 1.96
N ASP A 43 3.71 -7.52 1.17
CA ASP A 43 3.55 -8.97 1.12
C ASP A 43 4.75 -9.65 0.43
N ARG A 44 5.32 -8.98 -0.57
CA ARG A 44 6.46 -9.42 -1.38
C ARG A 44 7.47 -8.30 -1.60
N VAL A 45 8.75 -8.65 -1.54
CA VAL A 45 9.86 -7.72 -1.78
C VAL A 45 10.77 -8.31 -2.84
N ILE A 46 10.86 -7.65 -3.98
CA ILE A 46 11.70 -8.07 -5.10
C ILE A 46 12.80 -7.02 -5.26
N ALA A 47 14.05 -7.45 -5.17
CA ALA A 47 15.20 -6.62 -5.50
C ALA A 47 15.58 -6.82 -6.96
N LEU A 48 15.98 -5.73 -7.62
CA LEU A 48 16.57 -5.78 -8.95
C LEU A 48 18.10 -5.60 -8.79
N ASP A 49 18.87 -6.68 -8.98
CA ASP A 49 20.34 -6.67 -8.94
C ASP A 49 20.88 -6.99 -10.33
N ARG A 50 21.59 -6.03 -10.96
CA ARG A 50 22.12 -6.15 -12.33
C ARG A 50 21.05 -6.67 -13.32
N TYR A 51 19.85 -6.10 -13.26
CA TYR A 51 18.68 -6.48 -14.07
C TYR A 51 18.11 -7.89 -13.81
N ALA A 52 18.56 -8.58 -12.75
CA ALA A 52 17.98 -9.83 -12.30
C ALA A 52 17.04 -9.59 -11.11
N CYS A 53 15.84 -10.18 -11.17
CA CYS A 53 14.88 -10.16 -10.07
C CYS A 53 15.26 -11.19 -9.01
N VAL A 54 15.38 -10.75 -7.77
CA VAL A 54 15.68 -11.60 -6.60
C VAL A 54 14.60 -11.41 -5.56
N ASP A 55 13.94 -12.51 -5.15
CA ASP A 55 12.99 -12.46 -4.02
C ASP A 55 13.78 -12.24 -2.72
N ARG A 56 13.45 -11.15 -2.03
CA ARG A 56 14.04 -10.73 -0.76
C ARG A 56 12.98 -10.61 0.34
N THR A 57 11.82 -11.25 0.17
CA THR A 57 10.69 -11.17 1.10
C THR A 57 11.09 -11.58 2.52
N ASP A 58 11.75 -12.72 2.70
CA ASP A 58 12.16 -13.19 4.02
C ASP A 58 13.25 -12.31 4.65
N ALA A 59 14.21 -11.86 3.84
CA ALA A 59 15.23 -10.93 4.28
C ALA A 59 14.62 -9.59 4.73
N ALA A 60 13.61 -9.09 4.03
CA ALA A 60 12.90 -7.88 4.41
C ALA A 60 12.11 -8.05 5.72
N ARG A 61 11.39 -9.17 5.89
CA ARG A 61 10.67 -9.52 7.12
C ARG A 61 11.59 -9.67 8.34
N ALA A 62 12.82 -10.13 8.13
CA ALA A 62 13.81 -10.19 9.20
C ALA A 62 14.31 -8.79 9.63
N LEU A 63 14.27 -7.80 8.73
CA LEU A 63 14.69 -6.42 9.01
C LEU A 63 13.60 -5.58 9.68
N VAL A 64 12.37 -5.77 9.23
CA VAL A 64 11.21 -5.02 9.71
C VAL A 64 10.13 -6.01 10.08
N GLY A 65 9.65 -5.92 11.32
CA GLY A 65 8.53 -6.74 11.77
C GLY A 65 7.24 -6.43 11.00
N THR A 66 6.12 -6.95 11.47
CA THR A 66 4.81 -6.72 10.86
C THR A 66 4.39 -5.25 10.98
N ALA A 67 3.91 -4.66 9.87
CA ALA A 67 3.27 -3.35 9.91
C ALA A 67 2.03 -3.36 10.82
N PRO A 68 1.70 -2.22 11.46
CA PRO A 68 0.44 -2.07 12.18
C PRO A 68 -0.74 -2.04 11.21
N ASP A 69 -1.90 -2.49 11.70
CA ASP A 69 -3.16 -2.42 10.96
C ASP A 69 -3.59 -0.98 10.66
N ALA A 70 -4.43 -0.83 9.64
CA ALA A 70 -5.01 0.45 9.27
C ALA A 70 -5.93 1.00 10.37
N SER A 71 -5.86 2.30 10.64
CA SER A 71 -6.80 2.93 11.58
C SER A 71 -8.21 3.04 10.99
N ALA A 72 -9.23 3.03 11.87
CA ALA A 72 -10.63 3.19 11.47
C ALA A 72 -10.89 4.51 10.71
N GLU A 73 -10.16 5.57 11.05
CA GLU A 73 -10.22 6.85 10.34
C GLU A 73 -9.77 6.71 8.87
N VAL A 74 -8.65 6.02 8.62
CA VAL A 74 -8.13 5.78 7.27
C VAL A 74 -9.11 4.96 6.44
N LEU A 75 -9.69 3.90 7.03
CA LEU A 75 -10.70 3.07 6.36
C LEU A 75 -11.93 3.90 5.96
N THR A 76 -12.37 4.80 6.83
CA THR A 76 -13.52 5.68 6.56
C THR A 76 -13.21 6.65 5.42
N GLN A 77 -12.03 7.28 5.43
CA GLN A 77 -11.58 8.18 4.37
C GLN A 77 -11.50 7.47 3.01
N LEU A 78 -10.94 6.25 2.97
CA LEU A 78 -10.80 5.48 1.73
C LEU A 78 -12.16 5.05 1.17
N ARG A 79 -13.09 4.58 2.02
CA ARG A 79 -14.45 4.25 1.59
C ARG A 79 -15.17 5.46 0.99
N GLY A 80 -15.04 6.62 1.63
CA GLY A 80 -15.58 7.87 1.11
C GLY A 80 -15.00 8.23 -0.26
N ALA A 81 -13.68 8.10 -0.42
CA ALA A 81 -13.00 8.37 -1.69
C ALA A 81 -13.44 7.42 -2.82
N LEU A 82 -13.59 6.13 -2.53
CA LEU A 82 -14.00 5.11 -3.51
C LEU A 82 -15.48 5.23 -3.92
N ALA A 83 -16.32 5.83 -3.09
CA ALA A 83 -17.71 6.12 -3.43
C ALA A 83 -17.87 7.31 -4.39
N MET A 84 -16.81 8.11 -4.59
CA MET A 84 -16.84 9.24 -5.51
C MET A 84 -16.64 8.78 -6.95
N ALA A 85 -17.41 9.36 -7.88
CA ALA A 85 -17.19 9.15 -9.30
C ALA A 85 -15.78 9.67 -9.67
N PRO A 86 -14.99 8.89 -10.44
CA PRO A 86 -13.66 9.32 -10.84
C PRO A 86 -13.77 10.59 -11.70
N ALA A 87 -12.92 11.58 -11.40
CA ALA A 87 -12.83 12.83 -12.17
C ALA A 87 -12.07 12.66 -13.50
N TYR A 88 -11.83 11.41 -13.93
CA TYR A 88 -11.11 11.05 -15.14
C TYR A 88 -11.84 9.92 -15.87
N PRO A 89 -11.75 9.86 -17.22
CA PRO A 89 -12.36 8.79 -17.99
C PRO A 89 -11.73 7.45 -17.61
N VAL A 90 -12.55 6.51 -17.15
CA VAL A 90 -12.12 5.15 -16.85
C VAL A 90 -12.22 4.35 -18.15
N ALA A 91 -11.09 3.87 -18.66
CA ALA A 91 -11.08 2.95 -19.79
C ALA A 91 -11.87 1.68 -19.42
N GLU A 92 -12.82 1.26 -20.26
CA GLU A 92 -13.69 0.10 -19.97
C GLU A 92 -12.89 -1.19 -19.69
N GLY A 93 -11.69 -1.32 -20.28
CA GLY A 93 -10.78 -2.45 -20.08
C GLY A 93 -9.93 -2.40 -18.79
N LEU A 94 -9.94 -1.29 -18.05
CA LEU A 94 -9.22 -1.12 -16.78
C LEU A 94 -10.18 -1.04 -15.59
N ARG A 95 -11.36 -1.67 -15.69
CA ARG A 95 -12.15 -1.91 -14.49
C ARG A 95 -11.45 -2.99 -13.68
N ALA A 96 -11.03 -2.65 -12.47
CA ALA A 96 -10.63 -3.65 -11.49
C ALA A 96 -11.79 -4.63 -11.33
N SER A 97 -11.69 -5.81 -11.93
CA SER A 97 -12.62 -6.89 -11.67
C SER A 97 -12.42 -7.24 -10.21
N VAL A 98 -13.39 -6.86 -9.36
CA VAL A 98 -13.45 -7.40 -8.01
C VAL A 98 -13.65 -8.89 -8.20
N GLY A 99 -12.58 -9.66 -8.06
CA GLY A 99 -12.63 -11.11 -8.15
C GLY A 99 -13.63 -11.61 -7.13
N GLY A 100 -14.78 -12.10 -7.61
CA GLY A 100 -15.76 -12.79 -6.79
C GLY A 100 -15.08 -13.99 -6.14
N GLY A 101 -15.21 -14.08 -4.82
CA GLY A 101 -14.55 -15.09 -4.00
C GLY A 101 -14.85 -16.52 -4.43
N ARG A 102 -13.92 -17.40 -4.07
CA ARG A 102 -14.21 -18.78 -3.72
C ARG A 102 -13.99 -18.93 -2.23
#